data_AF-A0A9D4TQ67-F1
#
_entry.id   AF-A0A9D4TQ67-F1
#
_cell.length_a   1.000
_cell.length_b   1.000
_cell.length_c   1.000
_cell.angle_alpha   90.00
_cell.angle_beta   90.00
_cell.angle_gamma   90.00
#
_symmetry.space_group_name_H-M   'P 1'
#
loop_
_entity.id
_entity.type
_entity.pdbx_description
1 polymer ?
#
loop_
_entity_poly.entity_id
_entity_poly.type
_entity_poly.pdbx_seq_one_letter_code
_entity_poly.pdbx_strand_id
1 'polypeptide(L)'
;MSGHRCTICLTHPPNQPATIKQCRHEFCLDCLQEWCQTRRQPKCPLCQAEILQVVREDGIEEDAPLADRLAAEQGPDLACLDHTYFAAESERLMCRARAALLQLVRASYGCGRQGSSSTDHAADALQQVIDTLAGCKSNMLQEVPFSPEAVLHDLYSLDQVVCQIAAGTWTTAVGSTEQMQAPRFNAEDAAAGLHEWQEPDSDDDDGCSDDDGLNSSTRNRLERASSAGRRSMRRNSSSSLVSAGSGRRR
;
A
#
# COMPACT_ATOMS: atom_id res chain seq x y z
N MET A 1 -48.69 13.81 -12.93
CA MET A 1 -47.36 14.07 -12.35
C MET A 1 -46.67 12.73 -12.22
N SER A 2 -45.68 12.47 -13.08
CA SER A 2 -44.94 11.21 -13.08
C SER A 2 -44.01 11.22 -11.88
N GLY A 3 -44.46 10.69 -10.75
CA GLY A 3 -43.63 10.67 -9.55
C GLY A 3 -42.44 9.75 -9.79
N HIS A 4 -41.26 10.31 -9.99
CA HIS A 4 -40.03 9.55 -10.07
C HIS A 4 -39.51 9.31 -8.64
N ARG A 5 -38.86 8.17 -8.40
CA ARG A 5 -38.24 7.85 -7.10
C ARG A 5 -36.88 8.53 -7.06
N CYS A 6 -36.54 9.23 -5.98
CA CYS A 6 -35.19 9.77 -5.80
C CYS A 6 -34.20 8.60 -5.74
N THR A 7 -33.22 8.51 -6.64
CA THR A 7 -32.32 7.35 -6.67
C THR A 7 -31.18 7.41 -5.64
N ILE A 8 -31.06 8.52 -4.90
CA ILE A 8 -30.06 8.69 -3.83
C ILE A 8 -30.60 8.10 -2.53
N CYS A 9 -31.71 8.62 -2.01
CA CYS A 9 -32.32 8.11 -0.77
C CYS A 9 -33.39 7.04 -0.99
N LEU A 10 -33.77 6.78 -2.24
CA LEU A 10 -34.76 5.78 -2.60
C LEU A 10 -36.18 6.09 -2.07
N THR A 11 -36.48 7.35 -1.71
CA THR A 11 -37.81 7.81 -1.28
C THR A 11 -38.68 8.17 -2.49
N HIS A 12 -40.00 7.96 -2.36
CA HIS A 12 -41.00 8.30 -3.38
C HIS A 12 -42.28 8.85 -2.72
N PRO A 13 -42.76 10.06 -3.09
CA PRO A 13 -42.10 11.03 -3.98
C PRO A 13 -40.82 11.63 -3.34
N PRO A 14 -39.96 12.31 -4.10
CA PRO A 14 -38.82 13.03 -3.55
C PRO A 14 -39.30 14.09 -2.54
N ASN A 15 -38.63 14.20 -1.40
CA ASN A 15 -38.90 15.27 -0.45
C ASN A 15 -38.23 16.55 -0.96
N GLN A 16 -39.00 17.62 -1.18
CA GLN A 16 -38.54 18.86 -1.81
C GLN A 16 -37.81 18.59 -3.14
N PRO A 17 -38.54 18.26 -4.23
CA PRO A 17 -37.93 17.91 -5.49
C PRO A 17 -37.05 19.04 -6.03
N ALA A 18 -35.83 18.66 -6.43
CA ALA A 18 -34.85 19.53 -7.06
C ALA A 18 -34.35 18.86 -8.35
N THR A 19 -34.21 19.67 -9.39
CA THR A 19 -33.89 19.21 -10.75
C THR A 19 -32.53 19.74 -11.19
N ILE A 20 -31.70 18.88 -11.77
CA ILE A 20 -30.42 19.31 -12.37
C ILE A 20 -30.72 20.03 -13.69
N LYS A 21 -30.33 21.30 -13.84
CA LYS A 21 -30.69 22.13 -15.00
C LYS A 21 -30.24 21.53 -16.35
N GLN A 22 -29.07 20.89 -16.37
CA GLN A 22 -28.44 20.37 -17.60
C GLN A 22 -29.11 19.10 -18.14
N CYS A 23 -29.62 18.24 -17.26
CA CYS A 23 -30.13 16.91 -17.65
C CYS A 23 -31.56 16.61 -17.20
N ARG A 24 -32.17 17.51 -16.41
CA ARG A 24 -33.54 17.45 -15.92
C ARG A 24 -33.90 16.21 -15.08
N HIS A 25 -32.90 15.56 -14.50
CA HIS A 25 -33.14 14.50 -13.52
C HIS A 25 -33.50 15.11 -12.16
N GLU A 26 -34.48 14.50 -11.49
CA GLU A 26 -35.08 14.98 -10.24
C GLU A 26 -34.65 14.12 -9.05
N PHE A 27 -34.32 14.77 -7.94
CA PHE A 27 -33.90 14.17 -6.67
C PHE A 27 -34.50 14.97 -5.50
N CYS A 28 -34.35 14.50 -4.27
CA CYS A 28 -34.58 15.37 -3.11
C CYS A 28 -33.52 16.48 -3.08
N LEU A 29 -33.89 17.70 -2.72
CA LEU A 29 -32.96 18.83 -2.59
C LEU A 29 -31.78 18.49 -1.68
N ASP A 30 -32.05 17.99 -0.48
CA ASP A 30 -31.02 17.63 0.51
C ASP A 30 -30.04 16.58 -0.05
N CYS A 31 -30.59 15.54 -0.70
CA CYS A 31 -29.77 14.49 -1.30
C CYS A 31 -28.86 15.03 -2.41
N LEU A 32 -29.37 15.95 -3.23
CA LEU A 32 -28.60 16.54 -4.32
C LEU A 32 -27.54 17.50 -3.80
N GLN A 33 -27.84 18.27 -2.75
CA GLN A 33 -26.87 19.16 -2.10
C GLN A 33 -25.73 18.38 -1.44
N GLU A 34 -26.04 17.33 -0.67
CA GLU A 34 -25.05 16.43 -0.06
C GLU A 34 -24.19 15.74 -1.13
N TRP A 35 -24.82 15.30 -2.23
CA TRP A 35 -24.11 14.72 -3.37
C TRP A 35 -23.12 15.70 -4.01
N CYS A 36 -23.51 16.98 -4.13
CA CYS A 36 -22.63 18.02 -4.65
C CYS A 36 -21.47 18.34 -3.71
N GLN A 37 -21.72 18.34 -2.40
CA GLN A 37 -20.69 18.63 -1.39
C GLN A 37 -19.66 17.51 -1.23
N THR A 38 -20.08 16.25 -1.36
CA THR A 38 -19.20 15.08 -1.16
C THR A 38 -18.28 14.78 -2.35
N ARG A 39 -18.46 15.45 -3.51
CA ARG A 39 -17.72 15.15 -4.74
C ARG A 39 -16.99 16.37 -5.27
N ARG A 40 -15.70 16.18 -5.61
CA ARG A 40 -14.85 17.21 -6.25
C ARG A 40 -15.39 17.70 -7.60
N GLN A 41 -16.03 16.82 -8.36
CA GLN A 41 -16.67 17.12 -9.63
C GLN A 41 -18.04 16.44 -9.65
N PRO A 42 -19.08 17.10 -9.13
CA PRO A 42 -20.38 16.47 -8.99
C PRO A 42 -20.99 16.21 -10.37
N LYS A 43 -21.32 14.94 -10.60
CA LYS A 43 -21.98 14.44 -11.81
C LYS A 43 -23.33 13.85 -11.44
N CYS A 44 -24.29 13.97 -12.35
CA CYS A 44 -25.62 13.40 -12.19
C CYS A 44 -25.53 11.89 -11.93
N PRO A 45 -26.16 11.36 -10.85
CA PRO A 45 -26.17 9.93 -10.56
C PRO A 45 -26.73 9.05 -11.69
N LEU A 46 -27.64 9.61 -12.51
CA LEU A 46 -28.35 8.88 -13.55
C LEU A 46 -27.64 8.90 -14.91
N CYS A 47 -27.18 10.07 -15.37
CA CYS A 47 -26.61 10.23 -16.70
C CYS A 47 -25.16 10.70 -16.73
N GLN A 48 -24.53 10.90 -15.57
CA GLN A 48 -23.15 11.38 -15.44
C GLN A 48 -22.87 12.77 -16.04
N ALA A 49 -23.90 13.54 -16.41
CA ALA A 49 -23.76 14.92 -16.82
C ALA A 49 -23.24 15.80 -15.67
N GLU A 50 -22.41 16.79 -15.98
CA GLU A 50 -21.90 17.74 -14.99
C GLU A 50 -23.03 18.58 -14.39
N ILE A 51 -23.00 18.75 -13.07
CA ILE A 51 -24.00 19.52 -12.33
C ILE A 51 -23.44 20.93 -12.12
N LEU A 52 -23.91 21.88 -12.92
CA LEU A 52 -23.53 23.30 -12.74
C LEU A 52 -24.58 24.06 -11.93
N GLN A 53 -25.86 23.69 -12.09
CA GLN A 53 -26.99 24.41 -11.49
C GLN A 53 -28.08 23.44 -11.07
N VAL A 54 -28.68 23.73 -9.92
CA VAL A 54 -29.80 23.01 -9.34
C VAL A 54 -31.02 23.93 -9.32
N VAL A 55 -32.15 23.45 -9.83
CA VAL A 55 -33.42 24.20 -9.87
C VAL A 55 -34.36 23.60 -8.83
N ARG A 56 -34.81 24.41 -7.87
CA ARG A 56 -35.80 24.00 -6.85
C ARG A 56 -37.21 23.95 -7.43
N GLU A 57 -38.15 23.30 -6.72
CA GLU A 57 -39.57 23.25 -7.10
C GLU A 57 -40.18 24.65 -7.29
N ASP A 58 -39.75 25.64 -6.50
CA ASP A 58 -40.19 27.04 -6.59
C ASP A 58 -39.66 27.78 -7.83
N GLY A 59 -38.86 27.12 -8.68
CA GLY A 59 -38.24 27.71 -9.86
C GLY A 59 -36.99 28.55 -9.57
N ILE A 60 -36.53 28.58 -8.32
CA ILE A 60 -35.28 29.25 -7.94
C ILE A 60 -34.11 28.41 -8.44
N GLU A 61 -33.25 29.01 -9.24
CA GLU A 61 -31.99 28.42 -9.69
C GLU A 61 -30.89 28.78 -8.71
N GLU A 62 -30.20 27.76 -8.21
CA GLU A 62 -28.99 27.91 -7.40
C GLU A 62 -27.81 27.29 -8.15
N ASP A 63 -26.68 27.98 -8.12
CA ASP A 63 -25.44 27.36 -8.56
C ASP A 63 -25.16 26.15 -7.67
N ALA A 64 -24.73 25.04 -8.27
CA ALA A 64 -24.38 23.85 -7.52
C ALA A 64 -23.33 24.25 -6.48
N PRO A 65 -23.48 23.84 -5.20
CA PRO A 65 -22.50 24.14 -4.17
C PRO A 65 -21.14 23.71 -4.70
N LEU A 66 -20.29 24.69 -5.02
CA LEU A 66 -18.91 24.41 -5.38
C LEU A 66 -18.33 23.82 -4.11
N ALA A 67 -18.07 22.51 -4.12
CA ALA A 67 -17.28 21.87 -3.07
C ALA A 67 -16.06 22.77 -2.87
N ASP A 68 -15.99 23.37 -1.68
CA ASP A 68 -15.21 24.55 -1.39
C ASP A 68 -13.82 24.40 -2.01
N ARG A 69 -13.55 25.12 -3.12
CA ARG A 69 -12.33 24.92 -3.91
C ARG A 69 -11.07 25.25 -3.09
N LEU A 70 -11.23 25.92 -1.95
CA LEU A 70 -10.19 26.20 -0.98
C LEU A 70 -9.77 24.96 -0.17
N ALA A 71 -10.69 24.01 0.08
CA ALA A 71 -10.36 22.73 0.72
C ALA A 71 -9.65 21.75 -0.25
N ALA A 72 -9.56 22.08 -1.55
CA ALA A 72 -8.84 21.27 -2.53
C ALA A 72 -7.34 21.61 -2.62
N GLU A 73 -6.90 22.77 -2.10
CA GLU A 73 -5.48 23.08 -1.94
C GLU A 73 -4.89 22.44 -0.68
N GLN A 74 -5.73 22.24 0.34
CA GLN A 74 -5.40 21.39 1.48
C GLN A 74 -5.45 19.96 0.97
N GLY A 75 -4.31 19.28 0.94
CA GLY A 75 -4.25 17.87 0.57
C GLY A 75 -5.20 17.00 1.41
N PRO A 76 -5.30 15.68 1.11
CA PRO A 76 -5.98 14.78 2.03
C PRO A 76 -5.49 15.02 3.46
N ASP A 77 -6.41 15.16 4.41
CA ASP A 77 -6.05 15.44 5.80
C ASP A 77 -5.22 14.28 6.36
N LEU A 78 -3.92 14.54 6.54
CA LEU A 78 -2.95 13.59 7.08
C LEU A 78 -2.86 13.67 8.61
N ALA A 79 -3.65 14.53 9.28
CA ALA A 79 -3.59 14.69 10.73
C ALA A 79 -3.98 13.42 11.50
N CYS A 80 -4.62 12.45 10.85
CA CYS A 80 -4.93 11.15 11.44
C CYS A 80 -3.75 10.16 11.40
N LEU A 81 -2.65 10.47 10.72
CA LEU A 81 -1.46 9.63 10.66
C LEU A 81 -0.50 10.01 11.78
N ASP A 82 -0.44 9.15 12.79
CA ASP A 82 0.40 9.34 13.98
C ASP A 82 1.72 8.56 13.91
N HIS A 83 2.57 8.73 14.92
CA HIS A 83 3.81 7.95 15.07
C HIS A 83 3.56 6.44 15.05
N THR A 84 2.45 5.98 15.64
CA THR A 84 2.06 4.56 15.66
C THR A 84 1.88 4.00 14.26
N TYR A 85 1.16 4.73 13.40
CA TYR A 85 0.95 4.36 12.00
C TYR A 85 2.27 4.25 11.26
N PHE A 86 3.14 5.27 11.34
CA PHE A 86 4.41 5.28 10.62
C PHE A 86 5.40 4.23 11.13
N ALA A 87 5.41 3.94 12.43
CA ALA A 87 6.21 2.85 12.99
C ALA A 87 5.76 1.48 12.45
N ALA A 88 4.45 1.22 12.45
CA ALA A 88 3.88 -0.01 11.92
C ALA A 88 4.12 -0.16 10.41
N GLU A 89 3.99 0.93 9.65
CA GLU A 89 4.20 0.93 8.21
C GLU A 89 5.68 0.72 7.85
N SER A 90 6.60 1.35 8.59
CA SER A 90 8.05 1.12 8.45
C SER A 90 8.41 -0.34 8.72
N GLU A 91 7.82 -0.95 9.75
CA GLU A 91 8.01 -2.36 10.07
C GLU A 91 7.46 -3.30 8.98
N ARG A 92 6.26 -3.01 8.47
CA ARG A 92 5.66 -3.76 7.36
C ARG A 92 6.55 -3.74 6.12
N LEU A 93 7.07 -2.57 5.76
CA LEU A 93 7.95 -2.42 4.61
C LEU A 93 9.32 -3.10 4.83
N MET A 94 9.88 -3.01 6.03
CA MET A 94 11.11 -3.71 6.40
C MET A 94 10.96 -5.23 6.27
N CYS A 95 9.81 -5.79 6.67
CA CYS A 95 9.52 -7.21 6.49
C CYS A 95 9.51 -7.62 5.01
N ARG A 96 8.94 -6.78 4.13
CA ARG A 96 8.95 -7.01 2.67
C ARG A 96 10.36 -6.92 2.08
N ALA A 97 11.16 -5.94 2.52
CA ALA A 97 12.55 -5.80 2.08
C ALA A 97 13.40 -7.02 2.48
N ARG A 98 13.28 -7.50 3.72
CA ARG A 98 13.94 -8.73 4.19
C ARG A 98 13.51 -9.96 3.40
N ALA A 99 12.22 -10.08 3.09
CA ALA A 99 11.72 -11.17 2.26
C ALA A 99 12.32 -11.13 0.85
N ALA A 100 12.40 -9.96 0.22
CA ALA A 100 13.04 -9.79 -1.08
C ALA A 100 14.53 -10.16 -1.04
N LEU A 101 15.25 -9.75 0.01
CA LEU A 101 16.66 -10.06 0.20
C LEU A 101 16.88 -11.58 0.31
N LEU A 102 16.06 -12.28 1.10
CA LEU A 102 16.11 -13.74 1.20
C LEU A 102 15.83 -14.43 -0.14
N GLN A 103 14.97 -13.88 -0.98
CA GLN A 103 14.73 -14.43 -2.32
C GLN A 103 15.94 -14.26 -3.24
N LEU A 104 16.61 -13.11 -3.20
CA LEU A 104 17.85 -12.88 -3.96
C LEU A 104 18.94 -13.87 -3.54
N VAL A 105 19.14 -14.04 -2.23
CA VAL A 105 20.13 -14.98 -1.68
C VAL A 105 19.80 -16.42 -2.09
N ARG A 106 18.53 -16.83 -2.08
CA ARG A 106 18.14 -18.16 -2.57
C ARG A 106 18.40 -18.34 -4.07
N ALA A 107 18.15 -17.30 -4.87
CA ALA A 107 18.38 -17.34 -6.31
C ALA A 107 19.87 -17.49 -6.66
N SER A 108 20.77 -16.91 -5.87
CA SER A 108 22.22 -17.01 -6.10
C SER A 108 22.76 -18.43 -5.85
N TYR A 109 22.28 -19.13 -4.81
CA TYR A 109 22.71 -20.51 -4.54
C TYR A 109 22.16 -21.55 -5.53
N GLY A 110 21.01 -21.29 -6.17
CA GLY A 110 20.33 -22.27 -7.02
C GLY A 110 20.95 -22.49 -8.40
N CYS A 111 21.77 -21.57 -8.91
CA CYS A 111 22.14 -21.55 -10.33
C CYS A 111 23.56 -22.03 -10.66
N GLY A 112 24.42 -22.34 -9.68
CA GLY A 112 25.82 -22.73 -9.91
C GLY A 112 26.67 -21.68 -10.69
N ARG A 113 26.06 -20.57 -11.08
CA ARG A 113 26.71 -19.40 -11.66
C ARG A 113 27.29 -18.59 -10.52
N GLN A 114 28.56 -18.24 -10.67
CA GLN A 114 29.20 -17.21 -9.85
C GLN A 114 28.31 -15.95 -9.86
N GLY A 115 28.03 -15.39 -8.69
CA GLY A 115 27.14 -14.24 -8.51
C GLY A 115 27.47 -13.10 -9.47
N SER A 116 26.45 -12.46 -10.03
CA SER A 116 26.67 -11.28 -10.86
C SER A 116 26.80 -10.06 -9.94
N SER A 117 27.66 -9.10 -10.30
CA SER A 117 27.77 -7.84 -9.55
C SER A 117 26.42 -7.14 -9.37
N SER A 118 25.46 -7.37 -10.28
CA SER A 118 24.10 -6.87 -10.18
C SER A 118 23.31 -7.44 -9.00
N THR A 119 23.50 -8.71 -8.63
CA THR A 119 22.81 -9.30 -7.47
C THR A 119 23.36 -8.75 -6.17
N ASP A 120 24.67 -8.50 -6.12
CA ASP A 120 25.33 -7.95 -4.94
C ASP A 120 24.86 -6.51 -4.71
N HIS A 121 24.85 -5.67 -5.76
CA HIS A 121 24.31 -4.31 -5.67
C HIS A 121 22.82 -4.26 -5.26
N ALA A 122 22.01 -5.22 -5.71
CA ALA A 122 20.60 -5.30 -5.31
C ALA A 122 20.46 -5.72 -3.82
N ALA A 123 21.31 -6.62 -3.35
CA ALA A 123 21.36 -7.01 -1.94
C ALA A 123 21.79 -5.83 -1.06
N ASP A 124 22.84 -5.10 -1.45
CA ASP A 124 23.32 -3.91 -0.76
C ASP A 124 22.23 -2.82 -0.69
N ALA A 125 21.53 -2.58 -1.80
CA ALA A 125 20.42 -1.62 -1.84
C ALA A 125 19.28 -2.01 -0.90
N LEU A 126 18.89 -3.29 -0.85
CA LEU A 126 17.88 -3.77 0.10
C LEU A 126 18.35 -3.62 1.55
N GLN A 127 19.61 -3.88 1.84
CA GLN A 127 20.17 -3.69 3.17
C GLN A 127 20.12 -2.22 3.59
N GLN A 128 20.50 -1.30 2.70
CA GLN A 128 20.40 0.13 2.94
C GLN A 128 18.95 0.58 3.21
N VAL A 129 17.98 0.03 2.46
CA VAL A 129 16.55 0.28 2.72
C VAL A 129 16.15 -0.21 4.11
N ILE A 130 16.57 -1.42 4.50
CA ILE A 130 16.28 -2.00 5.82
C ILE A 130 16.83 -1.11 6.94
N ASP A 131 18.09 -0.66 6.82
CA ASP A 131 18.74 0.17 7.83
C ASP A 131 18.06 1.54 7.94
N THR A 132 17.68 2.14 6.80
CA THR A 132 16.92 3.39 6.77
C THR A 132 15.56 3.24 7.45
N LEU A 133 14.81 2.19 7.15
CA LEU A 133 13.51 1.92 7.77
C LEU A 133 13.62 1.63 9.27
N ALA A 134 14.71 0.99 9.71
CA ALA A 134 14.97 0.77 11.13
C ALA A 134 15.22 2.10 11.87
N GLY A 135 15.96 3.03 11.24
CA GLY A 135 16.11 4.41 11.72
C GLY A 135 14.77 5.15 11.81
N CYS A 136 13.97 5.12 10.73
CA CYS A 136 12.63 5.72 10.73
C CYS A 136 11.74 5.15 11.84
N LYS A 137 11.69 3.81 11.99
CA LYS A 137 10.93 3.15 13.06
C LYS A 137 11.38 3.62 14.44
N SER A 138 12.69 3.72 14.66
CA SER A 138 13.25 4.15 15.96
C SER A 138 12.88 5.60 16.29
N ASN A 139 12.94 6.50 15.31
CA ASN A 139 12.51 7.90 15.46
C ASN A 139 11.01 8.00 15.78
N MET A 140 10.17 7.16 15.15
CA MET A 140 8.73 7.14 15.43
C MET A 140 8.43 6.65 16.84
N LEU A 141 9.13 5.62 17.33
CA LEU A 141 8.99 5.12 18.70
C LEU A 141 9.47 6.12 19.76
N GLN A 142 10.39 7.02 19.41
CA GLN A 142 10.87 8.11 20.27
C GLN A 142 10.00 9.37 20.18
N GLU A 143 8.89 9.32 19.44
CA GLU A 143 7.97 10.44 19.24
C GLU A 143 8.66 11.71 18.69
N VAL A 144 9.73 11.55 17.90
CA VAL A 144 10.44 12.68 17.29
C VAL A 144 9.45 13.45 16.38
N PRO A 145 9.38 14.79 16.47
CA PRO A 145 8.52 15.58 15.58
C PRO A 145 8.86 15.36 14.11
N PHE A 146 7.86 15.20 13.25
CA PHE A 146 8.04 14.94 11.82
C PHE A 146 6.96 15.60 10.96
N SER A 147 7.20 15.70 9.65
CA SER A 147 6.18 16.04 8.64
C SER A 147 5.65 14.75 8.01
N PRO A 148 4.33 14.45 8.13
CA PRO A 148 3.73 13.25 7.56
C PRO A 148 3.95 13.12 6.05
N GLU A 149 3.92 14.24 5.32
CA GLU A 149 4.11 14.28 3.87
C GLU A 149 5.52 13.80 3.48
N ALA A 150 6.54 14.27 4.20
CA ALA A 150 7.92 13.88 3.96
C ALA A 150 8.15 12.40 4.26
N VAL A 151 7.66 11.91 5.41
CA VAL A 151 7.80 10.50 5.79
C VAL A 151 7.05 9.59 4.80
N LEU A 152 5.85 9.96 4.36
CA LEU A 152 5.13 9.20 3.34
C LEU A 152 5.91 9.15 2.03
N HIS A 153 6.41 10.29 1.55
CA HIS A 153 7.21 10.35 0.32
C HIS A 153 8.40 9.39 0.38
N ASP A 154 9.13 9.40 1.50
CA ASP A 154 10.28 8.53 1.70
C ASP A 154 9.88 7.06 1.75
N LEU A 155 8.82 6.71 2.48
CA LEU A 155 8.30 5.33 2.53
C LEU A 155 7.86 4.81 1.16
N TYR A 156 7.19 5.65 0.35
CA TYR A 156 6.80 5.27 -1.01
C TYR A 156 8.01 5.10 -1.94
N SER A 157 9.01 5.97 -1.82
CA SER A 157 10.26 5.86 -2.59
C SER A 157 10.99 4.56 -2.26
N LEU A 158 11.14 4.24 -0.98
CA LEU A 158 11.75 3.00 -0.51
C LEU A 158 10.94 1.77 -0.94
N ASP A 159 9.60 1.83 -0.89
CA ASP A 159 8.75 0.73 -1.37
C ASP A 159 8.92 0.49 -2.88
N GLN A 160 9.09 1.55 -3.65
CA GLN A 160 9.35 1.43 -5.08
C GLN A 160 10.67 0.70 -5.35
N VAL A 161 11.74 1.00 -4.59
CA VAL A 161 13.02 0.28 -4.66
C VAL A 161 12.82 -1.20 -4.35
N VAL A 162 12.14 -1.52 -3.24
CA VAL A 162 11.85 -2.91 -2.85
C VAL A 162 11.06 -3.64 -3.94
N CYS A 163 10.05 -3.00 -4.52
CA CYS A 163 9.24 -3.58 -5.59
C CYS A 163 10.05 -3.84 -6.86
N GLN A 164 10.90 -2.90 -7.27
CA GLN A 164 11.74 -3.04 -8.46
C GLN A 164 12.76 -4.19 -8.30
N ILE A 165 13.38 -4.32 -7.13
CA ILE A 165 14.31 -5.40 -6.83
C ILE A 165 13.59 -6.75 -6.79
N ALA A 166 12.44 -6.83 -6.10
CA ALA A 166 11.65 -8.05 -6.03
C ALA A 166 11.12 -8.50 -7.41
N ALA A 167 10.83 -7.56 -8.31
CA ALA A 167 10.43 -7.85 -9.69
C ALA A 167 11.60 -8.22 -10.61
N GLY A 168 12.86 -8.08 -10.15
CA GLY A 168 14.04 -8.27 -10.98
C GLY A 168 14.22 -7.19 -12.06
N THR A 169 13.53 -6.05 -11.93
CA THR A 169 13.62 -4.91 -12.85
C THR A 169 14.54 -3.81 -12.33
N TRP A 170 15.19 -4.03 -11.20
CA TRP A 170 16.14 -3.09 -10.64
C TRP A 170 17.33 -2.91 -11.57
N THR A 171 17.43 -1.72 -12.16
CA THR A 171 18.61 -1.28 -12.88
C THR A 171 19.34 -0.31 -11.96
N THR A 172 20.56 -0.65 -11.55
CA THR A 172 21.48 0.32 -10.97
C THR A 172 21.66 1.39 -12.05
N ALA A 173 20.96 2.52 -11.93
CA ALA A 173 21.13 3.63 -12.85
C ALA A 173 22.52 4.23 -12.55
N VAL A 174 23.57 3.66 -13.17
CA VAL A 174 24.99 4.04 -12.98
C VAL A 174 25.30 5.44 -13.57
N GLY A 175 24.36 6.38 -13.55
CA GLY A 175 24.51 7.66 -14.24
C GLY A 175 23.72 8.84 -13.69
N SER A 176 22.92 8.67 -12.65
CA SER A 176 22.17 9.78 -12.05
C SER A 176 22.45 9.81 -10.55
N THR A 177 23.69 10.17 -10.22
CA THR A 177 24.08 10.65 -8.89
C THR A 177 23.47 12.04 -8.64
N GLU A 178 22.16 12.20 -8.84
CA GLU A 178 21.41 13.11 -7.99
C GLU A 178 21.21 12.36 -6.69
N GLN A 179 22.28 12.46 -5.90
CA GLN A 179 22.37 12.22 -4.48
C GLN A 179 20.97 12.31 -3.85
N MET A 180 20.36 11.17 -3.52
CA MET A 180 19.46 11.12 -2.37
C MET A 180 20.34 11.54 -1.20
N GLN A 181 20.47 12.86 -1.00
CA GLN A 181 20.98 13.40 0.22
C GLN A 181 19.97 12.94 1.25
N ALA A 182 20.34 11.90 1.99
CA ALA A 182 19.68 11.57 3.24
C ALA A 182 19.44 12.90 3.96
N PRO A 183 18.22 13.19 4.43
CA PRO A 183 17.96 14.40 5.18
C PRO A 183 19.03 14.48 6.26
N ARG A 184 19.87 15.50 6.15
CA ARG A 184 20.93 15.78 7.12
C ARG A 184 20.24 16.17 8.40
N PHE A 185 19.89 15.18 9.21
CA PHE A 185 19.80 15.37 10.65
C PHE A 185 21.21 15.80 11.06
N ASN A 186 21.37 17.09 11.36
CA ASN A 186 22.63 17.64 11.81
C ASN A 186 23.06 16.88 13.07
N ALA A 187 24.25 16.29 13.05
CA ALA A 187 24.81 15.55 14.16
C ALA A 187 25.04 16.42 15.43
N GLU A 188 24.86 17.74 15.31
CA GLU A 188 25.10 18.71 16.37
C GLU A 188 24.01 18.70 17.46
N ASP A 189 22.81 18.19 17.18
CA ASP A 189 21.73 18.05 18.17
C ASP A 189 21.73 16.72 18.94
N ALA A 190 22.59 15.76 18.58
CA ALA A 190 22.72 14.47 19.28
C ALA A 190 23.78 14.49 20.42
N ALA A 191 24.51 15.60 20.59
CA ALA A 191 25.61 15.70 21.55
C ALA A 191 25.18 16.08 22.98
N ALA A 192 23.91 16.44 23.21
CA ALA A 192 23.40 16.82 24.53
C ALA A 192 22.66 15.65 25.20
N GLY A 193 23.35 14.55 25.52
CA GLY A 193 22.69 13.43 26.21
C GLY A 193 23.52 12.20 26.56
N LEU A 194 24.85 12.22 26.40
CA LEU A 194 25.72 11.15 26.89
C LEU A 194 25.98 11.32 28.38
N HIS A 195 24.96 11.02 29.20
CA HIS A 195 25.19 10.65 30.59
C HIS A 195 25.70 9.20 30.59
N GLU A 196 27.01 9.09 30.75
CA GLU A 196 27.79 7.94 31.22
C GLU A 196 26.94 6.76 31.72
N TRP A 197 26.64 5.81 30.83
CA TRP A 197 26.23 4.47 31.23
C TRP A 197 27.51 3.71 31.56
N GLN A 198 27.82 3.62 32.85
CA GLN A 198 28.79 2.66 33.37
C GLN A 198 28.30 1.27 33.02
N GLU A 199 29.07 0.57 32.18
CA GLU A 199 28.89 -0.85 31.91
C GLU A 199 29.19 -1.63 33.21
N PRO A 200 28.23 -2.40 33.75
CA PRO A 200 28.55 -3.35 34.80
C PRO A 200 29.23 -4.57 34.18
N ASP A 201 30.50 -4.75 34.52
CA ASP A 201 31.23 -6.02 34.35
C ASP A 201 30.36 -7.16 34.93
N SER A 202 29.78 -7.95 34.03
CA SER A 202 29.01 -9.15 34.35
C SER A 202 29.73 -10.35 33.76
N ASP A 203 30.78 -10.76 34.47
CA ASP A 203 31.35 -12.10 34.39
C ASP A 203 30.35 -13.09 35.00
N ASP A 204 29.47 -13.67 34.18
CA ASP A 204 28.72 -14.86 34.57
C ASP A 204 28.81 -15.93 33.46
N ASP A 205 29.71 -16.86 33.76
CA ASP A 205 29.88 -18.20 33.21
C ASP A 205 28.58 -19.00 33.43
N ASP A 206 27.81 -19.25 32.37
CA ASP A 206 26.68 -20.19 32.43
C ASP A 206 26.80 -21.22 31.30
N GLY A 207 27.25 -22.41 31.68
CA GLY A 207 27.43 -23.56 30.81
C GLY A 207 26.10 -24.09 30.29
N CYS A 208 25.84 -23.90 29.00
CA CYS A 208 24.77 -24.60 28.30
C CYS A 208 25.13 -26.09 28.17
N SER A 209 24.61 -26.89 29.10
CA SER A 209 24.54 -28.35 28.99
C SER A 209 23.56 -28.71 27.86
N ASP A 210 24.08 -29.36 26.81
CA ASP A 210 23.30 -29.94 25.72
C ASP A 210 22.41 -31.09 26.25
N ASP A 211 21.23 -30.77 26.78
CA ASP A 211 20.14 -31.74 26.99
C ASP A 211 19.10 -31.58 25.88
N ASP A 212 19.37 -32.20 24.73
CA ASP A 212 18.39 -32.42 23.67
C ASP A 212 17.36 -33.45 24.13
N GLY A 213 16.45 -33.02 25.02
CA GLY A 213 15.27 -33.74 25.49
C GLY A 213 14.20 -33.99 24.42
N LEU A 214 14.61 -34.38 23.20
CA LEU A 214 13.70 -34.86 22.16
C LEU A 214 13.30 -36.30 22.47
N ASN A 215 12.18 -36.42 23.18
CA ASN A 215 11.48 -37.67 23.40
C ASN A 215 11.35 -38.50 22.09
N SER A 216 11.81 -39.75 22.12
CA SER A 216 11.83 -40.66 20.96
C SER A 216 10.46 -40.97 20.35
N SER A 217 9.37 -40.47 20.95
CA SER A 217 8.00 -40.69 20.52
C SER A 217 7.58 -39.77 19.35
N THR A 218 8.17 -38.58 19.20
CA THR A 218 7.83 -37.66 18.10
C THR A 218 8.51 -38.01 16.78
N ARG A 219 9.70 -38.63 16.82
CA ARG A 219 10.46 -39.04 15.62
C ARG A 219 9.73 -40.11 14.79
N ASN A 220 9.01 -41.04 15.43
CA ASN A 220 8.25 -42.08 14.72
C ASN A 220 6.98 -41.58 14.00
N ARG A 221 6.51 -40.35 14.29
CA ARG A 221 5.30 -39.80 13.66
C ARG A 221 5.57 -39.15 12.30
N LEU A 222 6.78 -38.63 12.09
CA LEU A 222 7.17 -37.98 10.83
C LEU A 222 7.58 -38.98 9.74
N GLU A 223 8.11 -40.15 10.09
CA GLU A 223 8.48 -41.14 9.06
C GLU A 223 7.27 -41.87 8.43
N ARG A 224 6.12 -41.94 9.11
CA ARG A 224 4.91 -42.55 8.54
C ARG A 224 4.13 -41.67 7.55
N ALA A 225 4.38 -40.36 7.52
CA ALA A 225 3.69 -39.46 6.59
C ALA A 225 4.33 -39.44 5.18
N SER A 226 5.59 -39.87 5.05
CA SER A 226 6.36 -39.74 3.82
C SER A 226 6.17 -40.89 2.81
N SER A 227 5.43 -41.95 3.17
CA SER A 227 5.32 -43.17 2.34
C SER A 227 4.01 -43.31 1.54
N ALA A 228 3.03 -42.41 1.70
CA ALA A 228 1.66 -42.63 1.19
C ALA A 228 1.25 -41.80 -0.05
N GLY A 229 2.15 -41.01 -0.65
CA GLY A 229 1.75 -39.94 -1.58
C GLY A 229 2.27 -40.00 -3.02
N ARG A 230 2.66 -41.16 -3.57
CA ARG A 230 3.06 -41.28 -5.00
C ARG A 230 2.18 -42.26 -5.76
N ARG A 231 0.87 -41.98 -5.83
CA ARG A 231 -0.01 -42.61 -6.83
C ARG A 231 -0.26 -41.65 -7.99
N SER A 232 0.51 -41.90 -9.05
CA SER A 232 0.11 -41.94 -10.45
C SER A 232 -1.26 -41.31 -10.78
N MET A 233 -1.26 -40.10 -11.36
CA MET A 233 -2.34 -39.64 -12.24
C MET A 233 -1.75 -39.44 -13.63
N ARG A 234 -1.96 -40.48 -14.44
CA ARG A 234 -1.63 -40.61 -15.84
C ARG A 234 -2.96 -40.41 -16.60
N ARG A 235 -2.93 -39.66 -17.71
CA ARG A 235 -4.02 -39.42 -18.69
C ARG A 235 -5.05 -38.39 -18.20
N ASN A 236 -5.52 -37.45 -19.01
CA ASN A 236 -6.12 -37.70 -20.32
C ASN A 236 -6.02 -36.48 -21.24
N SER A 237 -5.41 -36.66 -22.40
CA SER A 237 -5.47 -35.74 -23.53
C SER A 237 -6.77 -36.02 -24.28
N SER A 238 -7.72 -35.09 -24.28
CA SER A 238 -8.87 -35.10 -25.18
C SER A 238 -8.98 -33.77 -25.90
N SER A 239 -8.44 -33.81 -27.12
CA SER A 239 -8.80 -33.03 -28.30
C SER A 239 -10.28 -32.62 -28.32
N SER A 240 -10.55 -31.34 -28.52
CA SER A 240 -11.84 -30.85 -29.01
C SER A 240 -11.58 -29.87 -30.13
N LEU A 241 -11.67 -30.40 -31.35
CA LEU A 241 -11.91 -29.68 -32.59
C LEU A 241 -13.30 -29.05 -32.50
N VAL A 242 -13.41 -27.73 -32.66
CA VAL A 242 -14.67 -27.08 -33.04
C VAL A 242 -14.43 -26.15 -34.21
N SER A 243 -15.15 -26.48 -35.28
CA SER A 243 -15.17 -25.90 -36.60
C SER A 243 -15.84 -24.53 -36.66
N ALA A 244 -15.38 -23.76 -37.65
CA ALA A 244 -16.14 -22.96 -38.62
C ALA A 244 -17.31 -22.07 -38.14
N GLY A 245 -17.16 -20.77 -38.40
CA GLY A 245 -18.27 -19.82 -38.47
C GLY A 245 -17.92 -18.64 -39.38
N SER A 246 -18.17 -18.79 -40.68
CA SER A 246 -18.13 -17.71 -41.67
C SER A 246 -19.17 -16.63 -41.36
N GLY A 247 -18.79 -15.36 -41.47
CA GLY A 247 -19.71 -14.24 -41.30
C GLY A 247 -19.28 -12.99 -42.08
N ARG A 248 -19.46 -13.02 -43.40
CA ARG A 248 -19.51 -11.82 -44.26
C ARG A 248 -20.57 -10.85 -43.73
N ARG A 249 -20.25 -9.57 -43.58
CA ARG A 249 -21.21 -8.48 -43.86
C ARG A 249 -20.51 -7.35 -44.61
N ARG A 250 -21.29 -6.83 -45.56
CA ARG A 250 -21.03 -5.67 -46.42
C ARG A 250 -21.02 -4.39 -45.63
#